data_AF-A0A9E3JCG1-F1
#
_entry.id   AF-A0A9E3JCG1-F1
#
_cell.length_a   1.000
_cell.length_b   1.000
_cell.length_c   1.000
_cell.angle_alpha   90.00
_cell.angle_beta   90.00
_cell.angle_gamma   90.00
#
_symmetry.space_group_name_H-M   'P 1'
#
loop_
_entity.id
_entity.type
_entity.pdbx_description
1 polymer ?
#
loop_
_entity_poly.entity_id
_entity_poly.type
_entity_poly.pdbx_seq_one_letter_code
_entity_poly.pdbx_strand_id
1 'polypeptide(L)'
;MFGRRKKKGAAEDAAGEAEQVVDSVDTEADDVERARVRLEPEPRPDGPWDDTEVRDPAEGRVDLGGLFVPGVDGMELRVEVAGDAIVAATVVLRDSAIQLQAFAAPKREGIWGEVREEIGSGITQQGGIVDEVEGPLGWELRAQVPVQLPDGTGGFQVVRFVGVDGPRWFLRGVISGQGAVQPQA
;
A
#
# COMPACT_ATOMS: atom_id res chain seq x y z
N MET A 1 0.51 58.02 48.49
CA MET A 1 1.34 56.84 48.19
C MET A 1 2.47 57.26 47.26
N PHE A 2 3.70 57.10 47.76
CA PHE A 2 4.98 57.35 47.11
C PHE A 2 5.23 56.30 46.00
N GLY A 3 5.93 56.51 44.90
CA GLY A 3 6.74 57.64 44.46
C GLY A 3 7.13 57.51 42.99
N ARG A 4 7.36 58.68 42.37
CA ARG A 4 7.86 58.87 41.01
C ARG A 4 9.36 59.09 41.12
N ARG A 5 10.19 58.31 40.42
CA ARG A 5 11.56 58.77 40.10
C ARG A 5 12.09 58.17 38.80
N LYS A 6 12.13 59.05 37.80
CA LYS A 6 12.94 58.96 36.58
C LYS A 6 14.30 59.60 36.92
N LYS A 7 15.42 58.92 36.65
CA LYS A 7 16.73 59.59 36.53
C LYS A 7 17.48 59.00 35.33
N LYS A 8 17.98 59.92 34.51
CA LYS A 8 18.60 59.77 33.20
C LYS A 8 20.10 60.03 33.36
N GLY A 9 20.93 59.24 32.69
CA GLY A 9 22.15 59.67 32.01
C GLY A 9 23.50 59.52 32.73
N ALA A 10 24.39 58.70 32.15
CA ALA A 10 25.74 59.00 31.64
C ALA A 10 26.48 57.67 31.43
N ALA A 11 26.72 57.26 30.17
CA ALA A 11 28.05 57.21 29.50
C ALA A 11 28.89 56.01 30.00
N GLU A 12 29.44 55.11 29.19
CA GLU A 12 30.29 55.29 28.00
C GLU A 12 30.26 54.05 27.07
N ASP A 13 30.72 54.29 25.84
CA ASP A 13 30.95 53.40 24.71
C ASP A 13 31.76 52.11 24.99
N ALA A 14 31.42 51.01 24.29
CA ALA A 14 32.29 50.41 23.27
C ALA A 14 31.69 49.10 22.71
N ALA A 15 31.86 48.94 21.40
CA ALA A 15 31.35 47.89 20.52
C ALA A 15 31.63 46.44 20.93
N GLY A 16 30.74 45.54 20.50
CA GLY A 16 30.97 44.10 20.44
C GLY A 16 29.71 43.31 20.10
N GLU A 17 29.49 43.03 18.81
CA GLU A 17 28.49 42.08 18.31
C GLU A 17 28.78 40.65 18.85
N ALA A 18 27.75 40.00 19.39
CA ALA A 18 27.58 38.55 19.37
C ALA A 18 26.12 38.20 19.69
N GLU A 19 25.40 37.71 18.68
CA GLU A 19 24.14 36.99 18.85
C GLU A 19 24.36 35.72 19.69
N GLN A 20 23.42 35.39 20.57
CA GLN A 20 22.73 34.09 20.53
C GLN A 20 21.59 34.03 21.56
N VAL A 21 20.38 34.00 20.98
CA VAL A 21 19.17 33.25 21.34
C VAL A 21 19.14 32.51 22.68
N VAL A 22 18.17 32.90 23.50
CA VAL A 22 17.66 32.17 24.66
C VAL A 22 16.44 31.37 24.27
N ASP A 23 16.29 30.23 24.94
CA ASP A 23 15.03 29.54 25.28
C ASP A 23 14.17 29.05 24.09
N SER A 24 13.54 27.89 24.12
CA SER A 24 13.18 26.97 25.18
C SER A 24 12.56 25.75 24.46
N VAL A 25 12.66 24.60 25.10
CA VAL A 25 12.12 23.30 24.69
C VAL A 25 10.65 23.32 24.23
N ASP A 26 10.38 22.69 23.09
CA ASP A 26 9.22 21.81 22.92
C ASP A 26 9.67 20.63 22.05
N THR A 27 9.88 19.49 22.72
CA THR A 27 10.08 18.19 22.06
C THR A 27 8.70 17.73 21.60
N GLU A 28 8.26 18.23 20.46
CA GLU A 28 7.11 17.67 19.77
C GLU A 28 7.57 16.41 19.01
N ALA A 29 6.83 15.34 19.23
CA ALA A 29 7.04 14.02 18.69
C ALA A 29 7.18 14.07 17.15
N ASP A 30 8.40 13.86 16.68
CA ASP A 30 8.73 13.69 15.26
C ASP A 30 8.53 12.23 14.82
N ASP A 31 7.39 11.66 15.22
CA ASP A 31 7.00 10.30 14.85
C ASP A 31 5.53 10.29 14.45
N VAL A 32 5.25 9.65 13.30
CA VAL A 32 3.94 9.43 12.66
C VAL A 32 3.18 10.62 12.07
N GLU A 33 3.79 11.37 11.15
CA GLU A 33 3.07 11.82 9.95
C GLU A 33 3.99 11.98 8.73
N ARG A 34 4.71 10.91 8.37
CA ARG A 34 5.02 10.71 6.94
C ARG A 34 3.68 10.51 6.26
N ALA A 35 3.06 11.61 5.83
CA ALA A 35 1.95 11.60 4.90
C ALA A 35 2.30 10.55 3.84
N ARG A 36 1.45 9.54 3.71
CA ARG A 36 1.59 8.41 2.78
C ARG A 36 1.51 8.98 1.36
N VAL A 37 2.59 9.64 0.91
CA VAL A 37 2.65 10.27 -0.39
C VAL A 37 2.34 9.19 -1.40
N ARG A 38 1.34 9.44 -2.26
CA ARG A 38 1.08 8.61 -3.42
C ARG A 38 2.37 8.55 -4.22
N LEU A 39 3.11 7.46 -4.08
CA LEU A 39 4.25 7.18 -4.92
C LEU A 39 3.72 7.13 -6.36
N GLU A 40 4.34 7.88 -7.26
CA GLU A 40 4.06 7.70 -8.67
C GLU A 40 4.35 6.23 -9.00
N PRO A 41 3.45 5.54 -9.73
CA PRO A 41 3.67 4.13 -10.02
C PRO A 41 5.00 4.00 -10.76
N GLU A 42 5.88 3.13 -10.25
CA GLU A 42 7.11 2.73 -10.95
C GLU A 42 6.74 2.31 -12.39
N PRO A 43 7.64 2.46 -13.37
CA PRO A 43 7.38 1.93 -14.70
C PRO A 43 6.99 0.45 -14.59
N ARG A 44 5.83 0.10 -15.19
CA ARG A 44 5.24 -1.25 -15.16
C ARG A 44 5.48 -1.95 -16.51
N PRO A 45 6.72 -2.32 -16.86
CA PRO A 45 7.01 -2.92 -18.16
C PRO A 45 6.32 -4.27 -18.34
N ASP A 46 6.01 -4.97 -17.25
CA ASP A 46 5.35 -6.29 -17.22
C ASP A 46 3.86 -6.21 -16.79
N GLY A 47 3.32 -4.99 -16.71
CA GLY A 47 1.94 -4.73 -16.32
C GLY A 47 1.75 -4.65 -14.79
N PRO A 48 0.48 -4.69 -14.31
CA PRO A 48 -0.75 -4.82 -15.10
C PRO A 48 -0.96 -3.63 -16.05
N TRP A 49 -1.55 -3.83 -17.22
CA TRP A 49 -1.74 -2.78 -18.23
C TRP A 49 -3.22 -2.42 -18.36
N ASP A 50 -3.50 -1.15 -18.67
CA ASP A 50 -4.80 -0.69 -19.15
C ASP A 50 -5.05 -1.15 -20.59
N ASP A 51 -6.32 -1.27 -21.00
CA ASP A 51 -6.66 -1.69 -22.37
C ASP A 51 -6.09 -0.73 -23.43
N THR A 52 -5.95 0.56 -23.08
CA THR A 52 -5.38 1.58 -23.96
C THR A 52 -3.86 1.47 -24.12
N GLU A 53 -3.18 0.72 -23.24
CA GLU A 53 -1.73 0.49 -23.27
C GLU A 53 -1.34 -0.70 -24.16
N VAL A 54 -2.29 -1.55 -24.55
CA VAL A 54 -2.05 -2.81 -25.28
C VAL A 54 -2.76 -2.79 -26.64
N ARG A 55 -2.05 -3.14 -27.72
CA ARG A 55 -2.62 -3.15 -29.08
C ARG A 55 -3.62 -4.28 -29.31
N ASP A 56 -3.31 -5.47 -28.82
CA ASP A 56 -4.18 -6.64 -28.87
C ASP A 56 -4.23 -7.30 -27.47
N PRO A 57 -5.26 -6.98 -26.66
CA PRO A 57 -5.39 -7.54 -25.32
C PRO A 57 -5.66 -9.05 -25.29
N ALA A 58 -6.19 -9.64 -26.37
CA ALA A 58 -6.57 -11.04 -26.43
C ALA A 58 -5.40 -11.96 -26.82
N GLU A 59 -4.36 -11.42 -27.47
CA GLU A 59 -3.21 -12.21 -27.94
C GLU A 59 -2.48 -12.88 -26.77
N GLY A 60 -2.55 -14.22 -26.70
CA GLY A 60 -1.88 -15.02 -25.67
C GLY A 60 -2.48 -14.91 -24.27
N ARG A 61 -3.70 -14.35 -24.13
CA ARG A 61 -4.36 -14.14 -22.84
C ARG A 61 -5.74 -14.77 -22.80
N VAL A 62 -6.17 -15.13 -21.60
CA VAL A 62 -7.53 -15.60 -21.31
C VAL A 62 -8.38 -14.39 -20.96
N ASP A 63 -9.49 -14.22 -21.68
CA ASP A 63 -10.49 -13.18 -21.41
C ASP A 63 -11.41 -13.61 -20.26
N LEU A 64 -11.42 -12.83 -19.18
CA LEU A 64 -12.27 -13.00 -18.01
C LEU A 64 -13.35 -11.91 -17.92
N GLY A 65 -13.67 -11.26 -19.03
CA GLY A 65 -14.67 -10.20 -19.18
C GLY A 65 -14.17 -8.82 -18.75
N GLY A 66 -13.57 -8.71 -17.56
CA GLY A 66 -12.98 -7.47 -17.03
C GLY A 66 -11.47 -7.49 -16.90
N LEU A 67 -10.83 -8.63 -17.21
CA LEU A 67 -9.40 -8.85 -17.02
C LEU A 67 -8.88 -9.83 -18.07
N PHE A 68 -7.73 -9.52 -18.67
CA PHE A 68 -6.99 -10.45 -19.52
C PHE A 68 -5.80 -11.01 -18.76
N VAL A 69 -5.78 -12.33 -18.56
CA VAL A 69 -4.71 -13.01 -17.82
C VAL A 69 -3.82 -13.78 -18.78
N PRO A 70 -2.49 -13.56 -18.80
CA PRO A 70 -1.60 -14.31 -19.68
C PRO A 70 -1.59 -15.80 -19.32
N GLY A 71 -1.61 -16.66 -20.34
CA GLY A 71 -1.42 -18.09 -20.15
C GLY A 71 0.07 -18.42 -20.01
N VAL A 72 0.47 -19.01 -18.89
CA VAL A 72 1.85 -19.48 -18.65
C VAL A 72 1.84 -21.00 -18.52
N ASP A 73 2.87 -21.68 -19.05
CA ASP A 73 2.99 -23.13 -18.93
C ASP A 73 3.05 -23.58 -17.46
N GLY A 74 2.22 -24.55 -17.10
CA GLY A 74 2.09 -25.05 -15.72
C GLY A 74 1.23 -24.19 -14.80
N MET A 75 0.59 -23.15 -15.33
CA MET A 75 -0.39 -22.33 -14.62
C MET A 75 -1.76 -23.02 -14.56
N GLU A 76 -2.36 -23.03 -13.38
CA GLU A 76 -3.77 -23.39 -13.19
C GLU A 76 -4.58 -22.11 -12.95
N LEU A 77 -5.63 -21.90 -13.74
CA LEU A 77 -6.54 -20.77 -13.62
C LEU A 77 -7.89 -21.25 -13.07
N ARG A 78 -8.27 -20.72 -11.90
CA ARG A 78 -9.58 -20.93 -11.28
C ARG A 78 -10.36 -19.64 -11.34
N VAL A 79 -11.58 -19.70 -11.86
CA VAL A 79 -12.42 -18.52 -12.04
C VAL A 79 -13.61 -18.59 -11.08
N GLU A 80 -13.86 -17.49 -10.38
CA GLU A 80 -15.03 -17.35 -9.51
C GLU A 80 -16.07 -16.48 -10.22
N VAL A 81 -17.28 -17.01 -10.33
CA VAL A 81 -18.40 -16.38 -11.04
C VAL A 81 -19.50 -16.05 -10.04
N ALA A 82 -19.99 -14.82 -10.06
CA ALA A 82 -21.16 -14.38 -9.31
C ALA A 82 -22.25 -13.91 -10.29
N GLY A 83 -23.32 -14.69 -10.40
CA GLY A 83 -24.35 -14.47 -11.42
C GLY A 83 -23.77 -14.71 -12.82
N ASP A 84 -23.82 -13.69 -13.67
CA ASP A 84 -23.30 -13.74 -15.04
C ASP A 84 -21.91 -13.07 -15.18
N ALA A 85 -21.30 -12.61 -14.07
CA ALA A 85 -20.03 -11.90 -14.09
C ALA A 85 -18.92 -12.67 -13.37
N ILE A 86 -17.71 -12.64 -13.93
CA ILE A 86 -16.51 -13.13 -13.27
C ILE A 86 -16.07 -12.08 -12.23
N VAL A 87 -15.96 -12.49 -10.97
CA VAL A 87 -15.63 -11.60 -9.85
C VAL A 87 -14.20 -11.74 -9.35
N ALA A 88 -13.60 -12.91 -9.54
CA ALA A 88 -12.22 -13.16 -9.15
C ALA A 88 -11.59 -14.24 -10.04
N ALA A 89 -10.27 -14.19 -10.14
CA ALA A 89 -9.47 -15.16 -10.84
C ALA A 89 -8.30 -15.58 -9.95
N THR A 90 -8.26 -16.83 -9.55
CA THR A 90 -7.13 -17.39 -8.80
C THR A 90 -6.20 -18.10 -9.77
N VAL A 91 -4.96 -17.61 -9.82
CA VAL A 91 -3.87 -18.17 -10.60
C VAL A 91 -2.97 -18.94 -9.66
N VAL A 92 -2.78 -20.24 -9.90
CA VAL A 92 -1.87 -21.09 -9.14
C VAL A 92 -0.71 -21.49 -10.04
N LEU A 93 0.51 -21.26 -9.58
CA LEU A 93 1.73 -21.66 -10.26
C LEU A 93 2.70 -22.25 -9.23
N ARG A 94 2.98 -23.55 -9.35
CA ARG A 94 3.79 -24.31 -8.39
C ARG A 94 3.25 -24.15 -6.96
N ASP A 95 4.07 -23.64 -6.03
CA ASP A 95 3.74 -23.45 -4.62
C ASP A 95 3.24 -22.03 -4.29
N SER A 96 2.91 -21.24 -5.31
CA SER A 96 2.44 -19.86 -5.21
C SER A 96 1.05 -19.73 -5.83
N ALA A 97 0.18 -18.97 -5.18
CA ALA A 97 -1.12 -18.62 -5.73
C ALA A 97 -1.38 -17.13 -5.60
N ILE A 98 -1.94 -16.51 -6.64
CA ILE A 98 -2.40 -15.13 -6.64
C ILE A 98 -3.89 -15.07 -7.02
N GLN A 99 -4.69 -14.49 -6.14
CA GLN A 99 -6.09 -14.18 -6.42
C GLN A 99 -6.19 -12.74 -6.92
N LEU A 100 -6.71 -12.57 -8.13
CA LEU A 100 -6.88 -11.31 -8.84
C LEU A 100 -8.34 -10.89 -8.82
N GLN A 101 -8.59 -9.63 -8.48
CA GLN A 101 -9.92 -9.03 -8.49
C GLN A 101 -9.86 -7.62 -9.07
N ALA A 102 -10.64 -7.39 -10.12
CA ALA A 102 -10.74 -6.11 -10.80
C ALA A 102 -12.01 -5.39 -10.34
N PHE A 103 -11.87 -4.12 -9.98
CA PHE A 103 -12.94 -3.25 -9.54
C PHE A 103 -13.00 -2.03 -10.46
N ALA A 104 -14.20 -1.48 -10.67
CA ALA A 104 -14.35 -0.18 -11.29
C ALA A 104 -13.95 0.91 -10.29
N ALA A 105 -13.10 1.85 -10.70
CA ALA A 105 -12.60 2.93 -9.86
C ALA A 105 -13.03 4.32 -10.40
N PRO A 106 -13.22 5.33 -9.52
CA PRO A 106 -13.44 6.70 -9.93
C PRO A 106 -12.27 7.26 -10.77
N LYS A 107 -12.55 8.24 -11.63
CA LYS A 107 -11.55 8.82 -12.55
C LYS A 107 -10.41 9.59 -11.88
N ARG A 108 -10.57 10.03 -10.62
CA ARG A 108 -9.72 11.06 -10.02
C ARG A 108 -8.82 10.57 -8.90
N GLU A 109 -9.23 9.51 -8.21
CA GLU A 109 -8.52 9.02 -7.03
C GLU A 109 -8.41 7.51 -7.14
N GLY A 110 -7.19 7.02 -6.88
CA GLY A 110 -6.93 5.60 -6.71
C GLY A 110 -7.51 5.15 -5.38
N ILE A 111 -8.11 3.97 -5.35
CA ILE A 111 -8.77 3.44 -4.16
C ILE A 111 -7.82 2.54 -3.36
N TRP A 112 -6.62 2.25 -3.87
CA TRP A 112 -5.71 1.33 -3.19
C TRP A 112 -5.31 1.79 -1.80
N GLY A 113 -5.03 3.09 -1.62
CA GLY A 113 -4.65 3.65 -0.31
C GLY A 113 -5.67 3.35 0.78
N GLU A 114 -6.94 3.64 0.49
CA GLU A 114 -8.07 3.41 1.40
C GLU A 114 -8.35 1.92 1.61
N VAL A 115 -8.39 1.13 0.51
CA VAL A 115 -8.62 -0.32 0.57
C VAL A 115 -7.53 -1.01 1.38
N ARG A 116 -6.28 -0.59 1.23
CA ARG A 116 -5.13 -1.13 1.98
C ARG A 116 -5.25 -0.85 3.47
N GLU A 117 -5.68 0.35 3.85
CA GLU A 117 -5.95 0.73 5.25
C GLU A 117 -7.09 -0.09 5.85
N GLU A 118 -8.17 -0.27 5.09
CA GLU A 118 -9.32 -1.09 5.51
C GLU A 118 -8.91 -2.55 5.72
N ILE A 119 -8.16 -3.13 4.78
CA ILE A 119 -7.64 -4.50 4.89
C ILE A 119 -6.71 -4.62 6.10
N GLY A 120 -5.78 -3.67 6.28
CA GLY A 120 -4.84 -3.66 7.40
C GLY A 120 -5.55 -3.62 8.76
N SER A 121 -6.54 -2.74 8.89
CA SER A 121 -7.38 -2.63 10.08
C SER A 121 -8.16 -3.91 10.33
N GLY A 122 -8.80 -4.46 9.28
CA GLY A 122 -9.59 -5.69 9.38
C GLY A 122 -8.78 -6.91 9.82
N ILE A 123 -7.54 -7.03 9.37
CA ILE A 123 -6.64 -8.12 9.78
C ILE A 123 -6.15 -7.92 11.21
N THR A 124 -5.78 -6.69 11.57
CA THR A 124 -5.34 -6.37 12.94
C THR A 124 -6.44 -6.65 13.96
N GLN A 125 -7.69 -6.35 13.64
CA GLN A 125 -8.85 -6.67 14.49
C GLN A 125 -9.05 -8.18 14.70
N GLN A 126 -8.64 -9.00 13.73
CA GLN A 126 -8.69 -10.47 13.84
C GLN A 126 -7.52 -11.04 14.66
N GLY A 127 -6.61 -10.19 15.16
CA GLY A 127 -5.41 -10.61 15.87
C GLY A 127 -4.24 -10.98 14.95
N GLY A 128 -4.31 -10.57 13.67
CA GLY A 128 -3.19 -10.68 12.74
C GLY A 128 -2.19 -9.54 12.88
N ILE A 129 -1.05 -9.70 12.22
CA ILE A 129 0.01 -8.68 12.14
C ILE A 129 0.05 -8.17 10.69
N VAL A 130 0.16 -6.87 10.50
CA VAL A 130 0.26 -6.25 9.17
C VAL A 130 1.45 -5.30 9.10
N ASP A 131 2.19 -5.37 8.00
CA ASP A 131 3.32 -4.52 7.69
C ASP A 131 3.11 -3.93 6.29
N GLU A 132 3.22 -2.60 6.18
CA GLU A 132 3.22 -1.91 4.89
C GLU A 132 4.65 -1.84 4.34
N VAL A 133 4.84 -2.33 3.11
CA VAL A 133 6.17 -2.43 2.48
C VAL A 133 6.09 -1.89 1.06
N GLU A 134 7.11 -1.15 0.62
CA GLU A 134 7.23 -0.73 -0.77
C GLU A 134 7.75 -1.90 -1.64
N GLY A 135 7.04 -2.19 -2.74
CA GLY A 135 7.39 -3.22 -3.71
C GLY A 135 7.36 -2.68 -5.15
N PRO A 136 7.60 -3.55 -6.15
CA PRO A 136 7.69 -3.14 -7.55
C PRO A 136 6.42 -2.50 -8.13
N LEU A 137 5.27 -2.76 -7.50
CA LEU A 137 3.98 -2.19 -7.89
C LEU A 137 3.55 -1.02 -6.98
N GLY A 138 4.49 -0.48 -6.18
CA GLY A 138 4.22 0.54 -5.17
C GLY A 138 3.96 -0.07 -3.79
N TRP A 139 3.11 0.57 -2.99
CA TRP A 139 2.82 0.12 -1.63
C TRP A 139 2.11 -1.25 -1.61
N GLU A 140 2.63 -2.18 -0.82
CA GLU A 140 2.06 -3.50 -0.58
C GLU A 140 1.74 -3.68 0.90
N LEU A 141 0.82 -4.60 1.22
CA LEU A 141 0.52 -4.99 2.59
C LEU A 141 0.93 -6.45 2.80
N ARG A 142 1.89 -6.70 3.69
CA ARG A 142 2.24 -8.05 4.14
C ARG A 142 1.48 -8.33 5.42
N ALA A 143 0.76 -9.43 5.46
CA ALA A 143 -0.05 -9.77 6.61
C ALA A 143 0.15 -11.21 7.06
N GLN A 144 0.11 -11.41 8.37
CA GLN A 144 0.03 -12.70 9.03
C GLN A 144 -1.38 -12.84 9.57
N VAL A 145 -2.21 -13.59 8.86
CA VAL A 145 -3.61 -13.80 9.23
C VAL A 145 -3.71 -15.06 10.10
N PRO A 146 -4.33 -14.99 11.28
CA PRO A 146 -4.56 -16.18 12.08
C PRO A 146 -5.56 -17.10 11.36
N VAL A 147 -5.17 -18.35 11.16
CA VAL A 147 -6.00 -19.37 10.51
C VAL A 147 -6.09 -20.59 11.41
N GLN A 148 -7.22 -21.29 11.35
CA GLN A 148 -7.37 -22.56 12.02
C GLN A 148 -6.89 -23.68 11.09
N LEU A 149 -5.85 -24.39 11.52
CA LEU A 149 -5.31 -25.51 10.76
C LEU A 149 -6.29 -26.70 10.82
N PRO A 150 -6.22 -27.63 9.84
CA PRO A 150 -7.06 -28.83 9.83
C PRO A 150 -6.90 -29.72 11.08
N ASP A 151 -5.79 -29.58 11.81
CA ASP A 151 -5.51 -30.29 13.06
C ASP A 151 -6.15 -29.63 14.30
N GLY A 152 -6.88 -28.52 14.13
CA GLY A 152 -7.51 -27.75 15.19
C GLY A 152 -6.61 -26.74 15.89
N THR A 153 -5.31 -26.71 15.56
CA THR A 153 -4.35 -25.76 16.12
C THR A 153 -4.49 -24.40 15.45
N GLY A 154 -4.28 -23.32 16.21
CA GLY A 154 -4.13 -21.99 15.62
C GLY A 154 -2.78 -21.88 14.89
N GLY A 155 -2.81 -21.41 13.65
CA GLY A 155 -1.63 -21.09 12.86
C GLY A 155 -1.70 -19.67 12.32
N PHE A 156 -0.63 -19.23 11.67
CA PHE A 156 -0.61 -17.97 10.92
C PHE A 156 -0.33 -18.28 9.45
N GLN A 157 -1.11 -17.66 8.57
CA GLN A 157 -0.89 -17.70 7.14
C GLN A 157 -0.31 -16.36 6.70
N VAL A 158 0.84 -16.40 6.04
CA VAL A 158 1.44 -15.22 5.42
C VAL A 158 0.75 -14.97 4.08
N VAL A 159 0.25 -13.75 3.90
CA VAL A 159 -0.37 -13.28 2.66
C VAL A 159 0.19 -11.91 2.30
N ARG A 160 0.27 -11.61 1.01
CA ARG A 160 0.70 -10.29 0.52
C ARG A 160 -0.38 -9.71 -0.38
N PHE A 161 -0.86 -8.52 -0.03
CA PHE A 161 -1.81 -7.77 -0.82
C PHE A 161 -1.07 -6.74 -1.65
N VAL A 162 -1.34 -6.76 -2.96
CA VAL A 162 -0.85 -5.78 -3.92
C VAL A 162 -2.06 -5.12 -4.58
N GLY A 163 -1.95 -3.84 -4.87
CA GLY A 163 -3.03 -3.08 -5.50
C GLY A 163 -2.47 -2.10 -6.52
N VAL A 164 -3.10 -2.04 -7.68
CA VAL A 164 -2.71 -1.12 -8.75
C VAL A 164 -3.93 -0.32 -9.20
N ASP A 165 -3.82 1.00 -9.12
CA ASP A 165 -4.82 1.94 -9.59
C ASP A 165 -4.56 2.32 -11.05
N GLY A 166 -5.52 2.02 -11.92
CA GLY A 166 -5.55 2.44 -13.32
C GLY A 166 -6.49 3.63 -13.56
N PRO A 167 -6.68 4.06 -14.83
CA PRO A 167 -7.49 5.23 -15.17
C PRO A 167 -8.97 5.16 -14.75
N ARG A 168 -9.53 3.95 -14.73
CA ARG A 168 -10.96 3.69 -14.41
C ARG A 168 -11.17 2.35 -13.70
N TRP A 169 -10.09 1.72 -13.28
CA TRP A 169 -10.09 0.39 -12.70
C TRP A 169 -9.08 0.33 -11.56
N PHE A 170 -9.30 -0.61 -10.67
CA PHE A 170 -8.38 -0.98 -9.60
C PHE A 170 -8.22 -2.50 -9.63
N LEU A 171 -6.99 -2.98 -9.67
CA LEU A 171 -6.68 -4.42 -9.63
C LEU A 171 -6.07 -4.75 -8.28
N ARG A 172 -6.72 -5.65 -7.55
CA ARG A 172 -6.20 -6.24 -6.31
C ARG A 172 -5.63 -7.62 -6.60
N GLY A 173 -4.42 -7.86 -6.12
CA GLY A 173 -3.80 -9.18 -6.05
C GLY A 173 -3.63 -9.62 -4.59
N VAL A 174 -4.03 -10.84 -4.27
CA VAL A 174 -3.76 -11.48 -2.98
C VAL A 174 -2.85 -12.67 -3.24
N ILE A 175 -1.59 -12.54 -2.84
CA ILE A 175 -0.55 -13.56 -3.02
C ILE A 175 -0.49 -14.42 -1.76
N SER A 176 -0.46 -15.73 -1.95
CA SER A 176 -0.37 -16.76 -0.91
C SER A 176 0.64 -17.84 -1.31
N GLY A 177 1.06 -18.66 -0.34
CA GLY A 177 2.08 -19.70 -0.55
C GLY A 177 3.50 -19.14 -0.54
N GLN A 178 4.43 -19.79 -1.26
CA GLN A 178 5.85 -19.39 -1.29
C GLN A 178 6.03 -17.96 -1.81
N GLY A 179 5.24 -17.55 -2.81
CA GLY A 179 5.28 -16.21 -3.37
C GLY A 179 4.88 -15.10 -2.39
N ALA A 180 4.17 -15.43 -1.29
CA ALA A 180 3.87 -14.47 -0.23
C ALA A 180 5.07 -14.23 0.69
N VAL A 181 5.87 -15.27 0.94
CA VAL A 181 7.05 -15.24 1.82
C VAL A 181 8.29 -14.74 1.07
N GLN A 182 8.44 -15.12 -0.20
CA GLN A 182 9.57 -14.79 -1.06
C GLN A 182 9.06 -14.02 -2.29
N PRO A 183 9.29 -12.70 -2.40
CA PRO A 183 8.80 -11.90 -3.53
C PRO A 183 9.30 -12.32 -4.91
N GLN A 184 10.34 -13.16 -4.98
CA GLN A 184 11.00 -13.63 -6.22
C GLN A 184 10.63 -15.07 -6.60
N ALA A 185 9.78 -15.75 -5.83
CA ALA A 185 9.49 -17.19 -5.98
C ALA A 185 8.37 -17.51 -6.98
#